data_AF-A0A382XNE5-F1
#
_entry.id   AF-A0A382XNE5-F1
#
_cell.length_a   1.000
_cell.length_b   1.000
_cell.length_c   1.000
_cell.angle_alpha   90.00
_cell.angle_beta   90.00
_cell.angle_gamma   90.00
#
_symmetry.space_group_name_H-M   'P 1'
#
loop_
_entity.id
_entity.type
_entity.pdbx_description
1 polymer ?
#
loop_
_entity_poly.entity_id
_entity_poly.type
_entity_poly.pdbx_seq_one_letter_code
_entity_poly.pdbx_strand_id
1 'polypeptide(L)'
;MLRAELVSARSRLGMRGIRLHELQAKLSPIFVIGGNRSGTSIVSLMLSQHADLEGLFQDDATSRTLPSGHSIGFAESTHVWPSLDPDDRERVQRGQWPLWSLPEYLQGTYRNRAKSDREKLRLAWDVERLRSSANQPLIKDQFNTLRIGLVTDVFPKARFVLVSRQFEDFARRGIRKWSEDHESGHLQLSLNSDEPRVAL
;
A
#
# COMPACT_ATOMS: atom_id res chain seq x y z
N MET A 1 -7.73 -17.60 18.39
CA MET A 1 -8.40 -16.88 19.49
C MET A 1 -7.49 -15.86 20.16
N LEU A 2 -6.32 -16.22 20.70
CA LEU A 2 -5.38 -15.28 21.36
C LEU A 2 -5.01 -14.01 20.56
N ARG A 3 -4.83 -14.12 19.24
CA ARG A 3 -4.43 -13.00 18.36
C ARG A 3 -5.49 -11.89 18.29
N ALA A 4 -6.76 -12.26 18.22
CA ALA A 4 -7.86 -11.30 18.15
C ALA A 4 -8.08 -10.59 19.50
N GLU A 5 -7.87 -11.31 20.61
CA GLU A 5 -8.02 -10.76 21.97
C GLU A 5 -6.91 -9.75 22.32
N LEU A 6 -5.65 -10.01 21.93
CA LEU A 6 -4.54 -9.08 22.12
C LEU A 6 -4.70 -7.78 21.31
N VAL A 7 -5.13 -7.89 20.05
CA VAL A 7 -5.43 -6.72 19.20
C VAL A 7 -6.66 -5.96 19.75
N SER A 8 -7.68 -6.67 20.24
CA SER A 8 -8.86 -6.06 20.89
C SER A 8 -8.52 -5.36 22.21
N ALA A 9 -7.60 -5.90 23.01
CA ALA A 9 -7.15 -5.27 24.25
C ALA A 9 -6.37 -3.97 23.99
N ARG A 10 -5.49 -3.98 22.97
CA ARG A 10 -4.73 -2.78 22.53
C ARG A 10 -5.61 -1.75 21.85
N SER A 11 -6.66 -2.15 21.14
CA SER A 11 -7.61 -1.19 20.55
C SER A 11 -8.44 -0.44 21.60
N ARG A 12 -8.63 -1.03 22.80
CA ARG A 12 -9.32 -0.39 23.95
C ARG A 12 -8.44 0.58 24.72
N LEU A 13 -7.12 0.40 24.69
CA LEU A 13 -6.15 1.37 25.20
C LEU A 13 -6.04 2.52 24.18
N GLY A 14 -6.72 3.64 24.43
CA GLY A 14 -6.61 4.81 23.58
C GLY A 14 -5.20 5.41 23.57
N MET A 15 -4.93 6.35 22.66
CA MET A 15 -3.65 7.05 22.53
C MET A 15 -3.25 7.94 23.74
N ARG A 16 -4.03 7.94 24.82
CA ARG A 16 -3.81 8.85 25.97
C ARG A 16 -2.50 8.48 26.68
N GLY A 17 -1.62 9.47 26.84
CA GLY A 17 -0.33 9.31 27.54
C GLY A 17 0.80 8.75 26.67
N ILE A 18 0.53 8.32 25.43
CA ILE A 18 1.56 7.81 24.51
C ILE A 18 2.30 8.98 23.87
N ARG A 19 3.63 8.97 23.94
CA ARG A 19 4.47 10.02 23.35
C ARG A 19 4.99 9.59 21.99
N LEU A 20 4.98 10.50 21.02
CA LEU A 20 5.40 10.23 19.64
C LEU A 20 6.83 9.67 19.57
N HIS A 21 7.76 10.29 20.30
CA HIS A 21 9.17 9.88 20.29
C HIS A 21 9.39 8.46 20.82
N GLU A 22 8.55 7.97 21.73
CA GLU A 22 8.62 6.58 22.24
C GLU A 22 8.25 5.59 21.15
N LEU A 23 7.16 5.86 20.42
CA LEU A 23 6.76 5.05 19.28
C LEU A 23 7.82 5.10 18.17
N GLN A 24 8.37 6.27 17.87
CA GLN A 24 9.42 6.42 16.85
C GLN A 24 10.73 5.75 17.24
N ALA A 25 11.07 5.70 18.53
CA ALA A 25 12.26 5.01 19.02
C ALA A 25 12.10 3.48 18.89
N LYS A 26 10.89 2.98 19.19
CA LYS A 26 10.52 1.56 19.18
C LYS A 26 10.29 1.00 17.77
N LEU A 27 9.64 1.76 16.90
CA LEU A 27 9.20 1.29 15.59
C LEU A 27 10.26 1.53 14.52
N SER A 28 10.53 0.48 13.75
CA SER A 28 11.37 0.53 12.55
C SER A 28 10.70 -0.24 11.41
N PRO A 29 9.49 0.11 10.96
CA PRO A 29 8.78 -0.66 9.94
C PRO A 29 9.57 -0.82 8.63
N ILE A 30 9.40 -1.98 7.98
CA ILE A 30 9.83 -2.23 6.60
C ILE A 30 8.62 -2.08 5.69
N PHE A 31 8.73 -1.20 4.70
CA PHE A 31 7.71 -0.98 3.70
C PHE A 31 8.10 -1.64 2.38
N VAL A 32 7.27 -2.58 1.91
CA VAL A 32 7.38 -3.11 0.55
C VAL A 32 6.60 -2.18 -0.37
N ILE A 33 7.33 -1.52 -1.28
CA ILE A 33 6.81 -0.52 -2.21
C ILE A 33 7.09 -0.94 -3.65
N GLY A 34 6.39 -0.32 -4.59
CA GLY A 34 6.53 -0.61 -6.01
C GLY A 34 5.25 -0.30 -6.78
N GLY A 35 5.37 -0.27 -8.11
CA GLY A 35 4.21 -0.18 -8.98
C GLY A 35 3.27 -1.37 -8.78
N ASN A 36 1.99 -1.18 -9.11
CA ASN A 36 1.04 -2.29 -9.19
C ASN A 36 1.63 -3.41 -10.08
N ARG A 37 1.33 -4.69 -9.87
CA ARG A 37 1.82 -5.80 -10.73
C ARG A 37 3.34 -5.98 -10.84
N SER A 38 4.15 -5.33 -9.99
CA SER A 38 5.60 -5.55 -9.97
C SER A 38 6.04 -6.78 -9.18
N GLY A 39 5.11 -7.45 -8.47
CA GLY A 39 5.42 -8.63 -7.64
C GLY A 39 5.55 -8.35 -6.15
N THR A 40 5.15 -7.16 -5.69
CA THR A 40 5.17 -6.75 -4.27
C THR A 40 4.52 -7.77 -3.33
N SER A 41 3.37 -8.37 -3.69
CA SER A 41 2.71 -9.37 -2.85
C SER A 41 3.55 -10.64 -2.62
N ILE A 42 4.25 -11.13 -3.64
CA ILE A 42 5.12 -12.32 -3.52
C ILE A 42 6.31 -11.98 -2.62
N VAL A 43 6.96 -10.83 -2.86
CA VAL A 43 8.09 -10.38 -2.04
C VAL A 43 7.68 -10.21 -0.58
N SER A 44 6.52 -9.61 -0.32
CA SER A 44 5.98 -9.47 1.04
C SER A 44 5.72 -10.80 1.73
N LEU A 45 5.19 -11.80 1.02
CA LEU A 45 4.95 -13.13 1.56
C LEU A 45 6.25 -13.87 1.87
N MET A 46 7.27 -13.73 1.01
CA MET A 46 8.60 -14.30 1.24
C MET A 46 9.27 -13.67 2.47
N LEU A 47 9.25 -12.34 2.57
CA LEU A 47 9.81 -11.61 3.70
C LEU A 47 9.08 -11.94 5.01
N SER A 48 7.76 -12.12 4.98
CA SER A 48 6.98 -12.42 6.18
C SER A 48 7.28 -13.79 6.79
N GLN A 49 8.00 -14.67 6.10
CA GLN A 49 8.49 -15.93 6.66
C GLN A 49 9.70 -15.75 7.58
N HIS A 50 10.35 -14.57 7.56
CA HIS A 50 11.51 -14.31 8.41
C HIS A 50 11.10 -14.17 9.88
N ALA A 51 11.82 -14.85 10.78
CA ALA A 51 11.48 -14.94 12.20
C ALA A 51 11.39 -13.58 12.91
N ASP A 52 12.14 -12.59 12.45
CA ASP A 52 12.16 -11.23 13.02
C ASP A 52 11.14 -10.27 12.42
N LEU A 53 10.36 -10.70 11.41
CA LEU A 53 9.38 -9.86 10.74
C LEU A 53 7.95 -10.24 11.14
N GLU A 54 7.08 -9.24 11.17
CA GLU A 54 5.63 -9.42 11.36
C GLU A 54 4.89 -8.73 10.21
N GLY A 55 4.32 -9.51 9.29
CA GLY A 55 3.45 -9.00 8.24
C GLY A 55 2.14 -8.45 8.80
N LEU A 56 1.90 -7.15 8.62
CA LEU A 56 0.63 -6.50 8.95
C LEU A 56 -0.32 -6.57 7.75
N PHE A 57 -0.85 -7.76 7.46
CA PHE A 57 -1.70 -8.02 6.30
C PHE A 57 -3.15 -8.33 6.70
N GLN A 58 -4.12 -7.82 5.93
CA GLN A 58 -5.55 -8.08 6.16
C GLN A 58 -6.06 -9.33 5.43
N ASP A 59 -5.50 -9.60 4.25
CA ASP A 59 -5.96 -10.65 3.36
C ASP A 59 -5.11 -11.93 3.46
N ASP A 60 -5.70 -13.05 3.03
CA ASP A 60 -5.06 -14.36 2.99
C ASP A 60 -3.72 -14.36 2.25
N ALA A 61 -2.90 -15.37 2.54
CA ALA A 61 -1.64 -15.63 1.84
C ALA A 61 -1.81 -16.00 0.34
N THR A 62 -3.04 -16.08 -0.17
CA THR A 62 -3.36 -16.59 -1.50
C THR A 62 -4.20 -15.59 -2.29
N SER A 63 -3.81 -15.32 -3.55
CA SER A 63 -4.60 -14.52 -4.48
C SER A 63 -5.95 -15.18 -4.75
N ARG A 64 -7.02 -14.38 -4.78
CA ARG A 64 -8.36 -14.82 -5.16
C ARG A 64 -8.73 -14.16 -6.49
N THR A 65 -9.30 -14.93 -7.40
CA THR A 65 -9.87 -14.41 -8.65
C THR A 65 -11.37 -14.22 -8.46
N LEU A 66 -11.86 -13.01 -8.72
CA LEU A 66 -13.27 -12.70 -8.72
C LEU A 66 -13.98 -13.33 -9.93
N PRO A 67 -15.31 -13.53 -9.87
CA PRO A 67 -16.10 -14.00 -11.03
C PRO A 67 -15.94 -13.15 -12.29
N SER A 68 -15.54 -11.88 -12.14
CA SER A 68 -15.21 -10.98 -13.27
C SER A 68 -13.86 -11.28 -13.94
N GLY A 69 -13.11 -12.31 -13.52
CA GLY A 69 -11.74 -12.57 -13.96
C GLY A 69 -10.67 -11.73 -13.25
N HIS A 70 -11.09 -10.80 -12.38
CA HIS A 70 -10.18 -9.90 -11.67
C HIS A 70 -9.42 -10.61 -10.53
N SER A 71 -8.09 -10.66 -10.59
CA SER A 71 -7.27 -11.14 -9.47
C SER A 71 -7.12 -10.07 -8.39
N ILE A 72 -7.58 -10.35 -7.17
CA ILE A 72 -7.34 -9.52 -5.99
C ILE A 72 -5.90 -9.72 -5.51
N GLY A 73 -5.27 -8.62 -5.07
CA GLY A 73 -3.97 -8.66 -4.40
C GLY A 73 -4.03 -9.51 -3.13
N PHE A 74 -2.86 -9.87 -2.61
CA PHE A 74 -2.73 -10.57 -1.33
C PHE A 74 -1.57 -9.96 -0.56
N ALA A 75 -1.49 -10.25 0.73
CA ALA A 75 -0.55 -9.59 1.65
C ALA A 75 -0.68 -8.05 1.64
N GLU A 76 -1.91 -7.53 1.60
CA GLU A 76 -2.19 -6.08 1.59
C GLU A 76 -2.31 -5.50 3.00
N SER A 77 -1.77 -4.29 3.19
CA SER A 77 -1.77 -3.53 4.44
C SER A 77 -2.62 -2.25 4.41
N THR A 78 -3.61 -2.15 3.52
CA THR A 78 -4.49 -0.96 3.37
C THR A 78 -5.16 -0.56 4.69
N HIS A 79 -5.54 -1.54 5.52
CA HIS A 79 -6.08 -1.31 6.88
C HIS A 79 -5.15 -0.59 7.87
N VAL A 80 -3.85 -0.47 7.57
CA VAL A 80 -2.92 0.24 8.45
C VAL A 80 -3.25 1.73 8.48
N TRP A 81 -3.52 2.33 7.32
CA TRP A 81 -3.83 3.76 7.20
C TRP A 81 -5.04 4.04 6.31
N PRO A 82 -6.25 3.57 6.69
CA PRO A 82 -7.44 3.67 5.85
C PRO A 82 -7.85 5.13 5.57
N SER A 83 -7.47 6.07 6.45
CA SER A 83 -7.73 7.50 6.22
C SER A 83 -6.82 8.14 5.18
N LEU A 84 -5.76 7.46 4.77
CA LEU A 84 -4.89 7.91 3.68
C LEU A 84 -5.31 7.30 2.34
N ASP A 85 -6.07 6.20 2.33
CA ASP A 85 -6.48 5.56 1.09
C ASP A 85 -7.35 6.50 0.25
N PRO A 86 -7.12 6.56 -1.07
CA PRO A 86 -7.93 7.39 -1.95
C PRO A 86 -9.37 6.86 -1.94
N ASP A 87 -10.35 7.77 -1.87
CA ASP A 87 -11.76 7.39 -1.95
C ASP A 87 -12.08 6.94 -3.38
N ASP A 88 -12.08 5.62 -3.59
CA ASP A 88 -12.40 5.02 -4.87
C ASP A 88 -13.83 5.37 -5.33
N ARG A 89 -14.79 5.62 -4.43
CA ARG A 89 -16.17 5.97 -4.81
C ARG A 89 -16.26 7.37 -5.41
N GLU A 90 -15.62 8.35 -4.78
CA GLU A 90 -15.56 9.72 -5.32
C GLU A 90 -14.87 9.75 -6.69
N ARG A 91 -13.89 8.87 -6.90
CA ARG A 91 -13.13 8.74 -8.16
C ARG A 91 -13.91 8.04 -9.26
N VAL A 92 -14.67 6.98 -8.92
CA VAL A 92 -15.62 6.32 -9.84
C VAL A 92 -16.61 7.36 -10.36
N GLN A 93 -17.19 8.16 -9.47
CA GLN A 93 -18.19 9.17 -9.84
C GLN A 93 -17.63 10.26 -10.76
N ARG A 94 -16.31 10.50 -10.72
CA ARG A 94 -15.62 11.46 -11.60
C ARG A 94 -15.11 10.86 -12.91
N GLY A 95 -15.39 9.58 -13.19
CA GLY A 95 -14.96 8.91 -14.43
C GLY A 95 -13.44 8.70 -14.54
N GLN A 96 -12.72 8.63 -13.41
CA GLN A 96 -11.25 8.65 -13.38
C GLN A 96 -10.59 7.26 -13.46
N TRP A 97 -11.32 6.24 -13.92
CA TRP A 97 -10.79 4.90 -14.18
C TRP A 97 -10.17 4.83 -15.60
N PRO A 98 -9.02 4.15 -15.84
CA PRO A 98 -8.03 3.57 -14.95
C PRO A 98 -6.70 4.38 -14.98
N LEU A 99 -6.77 5.71 -14.87
CA LEU A 99 -5.62 6.60 -15.14
C LEU A 99 -4.75 6.82 -13.90
N TRP A 100 -4.41 5.76 -13.17
CA TRP A 100 -3.62 5.82 -11.94
C TRP A 100 -2.20 6.36 -12.14
N SER A 101 -1.73 6.38 -13.39
CA SER A 101 -0.41 6.85 -13.81
C SER A 101 -0.38 8.33 -14.21
N LEU A 102 -1.52 9.02 -14.36
CA LEU A 102 -1.48 10.45 -14.71
C LEU A 102 -1.20 11.32 -13.47
N PRO A 103 -0.33 12.35 -13.59
CA PRO A 103 0.06 13.21 -12.47
C PRO A 103 -1.10 13.83 -11.69
N GLU A 104 -2.17 14.22 -12.38
CA GLU A 104 -3.37 14.83 -11.81
C GLU A 104 -4.15 13.92 -10.85
N TYR A 105 -3.95 12.60 -10.91
CA TYR A 105 -4.54 11.64 -9.96
C TYR A 105 -3.54 11.23 -8.87
N LEU A 106 -2.23 11.30 -9.15
CA LEU A 106 -1.19 11.04 -8.17
C LEU A 106 -1.16 12.11 -7.06
N GLN A 107 -1.45 13.37 -7.39
CA GLN A 107 -1.41 14.48 -6.44
C GLN A 107 -2.31 14.28 -5.20
N GLY A 108 -3.49 13.65 -5.36
CA GLY A 108 -4.41 13.41 -4.25
C GLY A 108 -3.93 12.32 -3.29
N THR A 109 -3.04 11.45 -3.78
CA THR A 109 -2.50 10.32 -3.01
C THR A 109 -1.10 10.62 -2.46
N TYR A 110 -0.36 11.51 -3.13
CA TYR A 110 0.99 11.91 -2.79
C TYR A 110 1.04 12.69 -1.48
N ARG A 111 1.91 12.25 -0.55
CA ARG A 111 2.07 12.88 0.77
C ARG A 111 3.55 12.87 1.15
N ASN A 112 4.17 14.05 1.19
CA ASN A 112 5.58 14.17 1.56
C ASN A 112 5.82 14.32 3.06
N ARG A 113 4.86 14.85 3.84
CA ARG A 113 4.98 15.06 5.29
C ARG A 113 3.63 14.95 5.98
N ALA A 114 3.66 14.69 7.29
CA ALA A 114 2.48 14.78 8.13
C ALA A 114 2.06 16.25 8.30
N LYS A 115 0.75 16.48 8.47
CA LYS A 115 0.13 17.79 8.72
C LYS A 115 0.45 18.31 10.13
N SER A 116 0.74 17.41 11.07
CA SER A 116 1.05 17.74 12.46
C SER A 116 1.67 16.55 13.20
N ASP A 117 2.29 16.80 14.35
CA ASP A 117 2.77 15.74 15.25
C ASP A 117 1.63 14.85 15.77
N ARG A 118 0.42 15.39 15.87
CA ARG A 118 -0.78 14.59 16.21
C ARG A 118 -1.10 13.57 15.12
N GLU A 119 -0.94 13.94 13.85
CA GLU A 119 -1.08 12.99 12.74
C GLU A 119 0.04 11.94 12.78
N LYS A 120 1.30 12.34 13.00
CA LYS A 120 2.41 11.40 13.15
C LYS A 120 2.15 10.39 14.27
N LEU A 121 1.69 10.87 15.42
CA LEU A 121 1.37 10.02 16.56
C LEU A 121 0.26 9.02 16.21
N ARG A 122 -0.78 9.47 15.51
CA ARG A 122 -1.87 8.60 15.06
C ARG A 122 -1.36 7.52 14.09
N LEU A 123 -0.59 7.90 13.07
CA LEU A 123 -0.06 6.97 12.07
C LEU A 123 0.91 5.95 12.69
N ALA A 124 1.74 6.39 13.64
CA ALA A 124 2.63 5.50 14.40
C ALA A 124 1.84 4.57 15.32
N TRP A 125 0.81 5.08 15.98
CA TRP A 125 -0.07 4.30 16.84
C TRP A 125 -0.86 3.25 16.05
N ASP A 126 -1.31 3.58 14.84
CA ASP A 126 -2.02 2.65 13.96
C ASP A 126 -1.14 1.42 13.62
N VAL A 127 0.16 1.62 13.38
CA VAL A 127 1.10 0.51 13.23
C VAL A 127 1.24 -0.26 14.55
N GLU A 128 1.50 0.41 15.67
CA GLU A 128 1.73 -0.25 16.96
C GLU A 128 0.55 -1.09 17.43
N ARG A 129 -0.68 -0.58 17.31
CA ARG A 129 -1.88 -1.27 17.78
C ARG A 129 -2.22 -2.52 16.96
N LEU A 130 -1.80 -2.56 15.70
CA LEU A 130 -2.03 -3.70 14.80
C LEU A 130 -1.03 -4.84 15.00
N ARG A 131 0.10 -4.57 15.66
CA ARG A 131 1.12 -5.59 15.98
C ARG A 131 0.60 -6.57 17.03
N SER A 132 0.92 -7.83 16.83
CA SER A 132 0.72 -8.93 17.76
C SER A 132 2.02 -9.38 18.44
N SER A 133 3.18 -8.91 17.98
CA SER A 133 4.49 -9.31 18.50
C SER A 133 5.45 -8.13 18.69
N ALA A 134 6.66 -8.42 19.18
CA ALA A 134 7.77 -7.46 19.25
C ALA A 134 8.56 -7.37 17.94
N ASN A 135 8.26 -8.22 16.95
CA ASN A 135 8.95 -8.27 15.67
C ASN A 135 8.77 -6.98 14.86
N GLN A 136 9.66 -6.80 13.89
CA GLN A 136 9.67 -5.62 13.05
C GLN A 136 8.47 -5.65 12.09
N PRO A 137 7.64 -4.58 12.05
CA PRO A 137 6.48 -4.56 11.18
C PRO A 137 6.89 -4.59 9.71
N LEU A 138 6.25 -5.45 8.93
CA LEU A 138 6.34 -5.51 7.48
C LEU A 138 4.99 -5.05 6.91
N ILE A 139 5.02 -3.96 6.15
CA ILE A 139 3.83 -3.27 5.64
C ILE A 139 3.94 -3.22 4.11
N LYS A 140 2.87 -3.62 3.42
CA LYS A 140 2.78 -3.54 1.97
C LYS A 140 1.54 -2.79 1.55
N ASP A 141 1.77 -1.69 0.84
CA ASP A 141 0.73 -0.94 0.15
C ASP A 141 1.37 -0.24 -1.04
N GLN A 142 0.76 -0.39 -2.21
CA GLN A 142 1.22 0.23 -3.45
C GLN A 142 1.28 1.77 -3.35
N PHE A 143 0.39 2.38 -2.58
CA PHE A 143 0.33 3.83 -2.40
C PHE A 143 1.47 4.36 -1.53
N ASN A 144 2.13 3.52 -0.74
CA ASN A 144 3.28 3.95 0.06
C ASN A 144 4.48 4.38 -0.79
N THR A 145 4.52 3.98 -2.08
CA THR A 145 5.47 4.53 -3.07
C THR A 145 5.33 6.04 -3.22
N LEU A 146 4.11 6.59 -3.09
CA LEU A 146 3.81 8.02 -3.18
C LEU A 146 3.88 8.73 -1.82
N ARG A 147 4.27 8.00 -0.77
CA ARG A 147 4.25 8.47 0.62
C ARG A 147 5.58 8.25 1.33
N ILE A 148 6.67 7.98 0.60
CA ILE A 148 8.00 7.72 1.18
C ILE A 148 8.40 8.86 2.13
N GLY A 149 8.21 10.13 1.73
CA GLY A 149 8.46 11.28 2.58
C GLY A 149 7.65 11.24 3.88
N LEU A 150 6.34 11.02 3.79
CA LEU A 150 5.47 10.89 4.97
C LEU A 150 5.92 9.73 5.87
N VAL A 151 6.26 8.58 5.29
CA VAL A 151 6.74 7.41 6.03
C VAL A 151 8.01 7.75 6.81
N THR A 152 8.98 8.41 6.18
CA THR A 152 10.23 8.82 6.86
C THR A 152 10.02 9.91 7.92
N ASP A 153 9.03 10.78 7.73
CA ASP A 153 8.65 11.82 8.69
C ASP A 153 7.96 11.24 9.94
N VAL A 154 7.20 10.14 9.77
CA VAL A 154 6.56 9.40 10.85
C VAL A 154 7.53 8.43 11.52
N PHE A 155 8.36 7.72 10.74
CA PHE A 155 9.28 6.68 11.20
C PHE A 155 10.70 6.94 10.64
N PRO A 156 11.55 7.66 11.38
CA PRO A 156 12.91 7.97 10.94
C PRO A 156 13.79 6.73 10.68
N LYS A 157 13.45 5.59 11.30
CA LYS A 157 14.15 4.30 11.14
C LYS A 157 13.47 3.36 10.13
N ALA A 158 12.49 3.82 9.36
CA ALA A 158 11.84 2.99 8.36
C ALA A 158 12.81 2.54 7.26
N ARG A 159 12.58 1.34 6.74
CA ARG A 159 13.32 0.80 5.60
C ARG A 159 12.36 0.48 4.46
N PHE A 160 12.85 0.51 3.24
CA PHE A 160 12.04 0.27 2.05
C PHE A 160 12.61 -0.89 1.24
N VAL A 161 11.74 -1.77 0.78
CA VAL A 161 12.03 -2.77 -0.24
C VAL A 161 11.30 -2.32 -1.50
N LEU A 162 12.05 -1.77 -2.45
CA LEU A 162 11.50 -1.38 -3.75
C LEU A 162 11.47 -2.59 -4.68
N VAL A 163 10.27 -2.99 -5.09
CA VAL A 163 10.06 -4.02 -6.09
C VAL A 163 9.83 -3.35 -7.44
N SER A 164 10.86 -3.37 -8.28
CA SER A 164 10.81 -2.89 -9.66
C SER A 164 10.57 -4.03 -10.63
N ARG A 165 9.93 -3.71 -11.75
CA ARG A 165 9.70 -4.60 -12.88
C ARG A 165 9.88 -3.80 -14.16
N GLN A 166 10.33 -4.45 -15.23
CA GLN A 166 10.39 -3.81 -16.55
C GLN A 166 9.02 -3.26 -16.96
N PHE A 167 9.03 -2.07 -17.54
CA PHE A 167 7.82 -1.28 -17.78
C PHE A 167 6.88 -1.93 -18.79
N GLU A 168 7.42 -2.52 -19.85
CA GLU A 168 6.66 -3.22 -20.89
C GLU A 168 5.85 -4.36 -20.29
N ASP A 169 6.46 -5.04 -19.34
CA ASP A 169 5.94 -6.19 -18.61
C ASP A 169 4.86 -5.80 -17.59
N PHE A 170 5.03 -4.62 -16.98
CA PHE A 170 4.02 -3.96 -16.14
C PHE A 170 2.82 -3.52 -16.97
N ALA A 171 3.04 -2.81 -18.09
CA ALA A 171 2.00 -2.25 -18.95
C ALA A 171 1.11 -3.35 -19.55
N ARG A 172 1.71 -4.41 -20.11
CA ARG A 172 0.96 -5.57 -20.65
C ARG A 172 0.06 -6.22 -19.60
N ARG A 173 0.55 -6.39 -18.37
CA ARG A 173 -0.22 -7.02 -17.28
C ARG A 173 -1.26 -6.10 -16.66
N GLY A 174 -1.00 -4.79 -16.65
CA GLY A 174 -1.95 -3.77 -16.24
C GLY A 174 -3.12 -3.72 -17.21
N ILE A 175 -2.83 -3.58 -18.51
CA ILE A 175 -3.84 -3.56 -19.58
C ILE A 175 -4.68 -4.82 -19.49
N ARG A 176 -4.09 -6.02 -19.55
CA ARG A 176 -4.86 -7.28 -19.50
C ARG A 176 -5.83 -7.37 -18.32
N LYS A 177 -5.43 -6.90 -17.13
CA LYS A 177 -6.26 -6.94 -15.93
C LYS A 177 -7.47 -6.01 -16.01
N TRP A 178 -7.35 -4.87 -16.69
CA TRP A 178 -8.39 -3.83 -16.75
C TRP A 178 -9.09 -3.74 -18.13
N SER A 179 -8.54 -4.37 -19.17
CA SER A 179 -9.11 -4.41 -20.52
C SER A 179 -10.03 -5.61 -20.75
N GLU A 180 -9.80 -6.72 -20.05
CA GLU A 180 -10.73 -7.86 -20.06
C GLU A 180 -12.03 -7.54 -19.27
N ASP A 181 -12.06 -6.44 -18.50
CA ASP A 181 -13.30 -5.86 -17.90
C ASP A 181 -14.22 -5.19 -18.96
N HIS A 182 -13.78 -5.08 -20.24
CA HIS A 182 -14.49 -4.34 -21.31
C HIS A 182 -14.99 -5.20 -22.48
N GLU A 183 -15.27 -6.49 -22.31
CA GLU A 183 -16.12 -7.19 -23.30
C GLU A 183 -17.58 -6.68 -23.32
N SER A 184 -17.90 -5.70 -22.45
CA SER A 184 -19.10 -4.85 -22.56
C SER A 184 -18.73 -3.41 -22.96
N GLY A 185 -18.26 -3.22 -24.20
CA GLY A 185 -18.34 -1.94 -24.91
C GLY A 185 -17.14 -0.99 -24.79
N HIS A 186 -16.37 -0.93 -25.88
CA HIS A 186 -15.58 0.20 -26.38
C HIS A 186 -14.56 0.89 -25.45
N LEU A 187 -13.34 0.33 -25.38
CA LEU A 187 -12.09 1.10 -25.35
C LEU A 187 -10.89 0.18 -25.73
N GLN A 188 -10.66 0.00 -27.03
CA GLN A 188 -9.39 -0.51 -27.52
C GLN A 188 -8.37 0.63 -27.44
N LEU A 189 -7.55 0.65 -26.39
CA LEU A 189 -6.30 1.40 -26.42
C LEU A 189 -5.33 0.65 -27.34
N SER A 190 -5.34 1.02 -28.62
CA SER A 190 -4.26 0.64 -29.53
C SER A 190 -3.00 1.36 -29.07
N LEU A 191 -2.08 0.63 -28.45
CA LEU A 191 -0.69 1.06 -28.35
C LEU A 191 -0.09 0.96 -29.76
N ASN A 192 -0.37 1.95 -30.60
CA ASN A 192 0.45 2.21 -31.76
C ASN A 192 1.83 2.63 -31.25
N SER A 193 2.86 1.94 -31.73
CA SER A 193 4.26 1.99 -31.33
C SER A 193 5.00 3.30 -31.64
N ASP A 194 4.27 4.42 -31.72
CA ASP A 194 4.85 5.74 -31.95
C ASP A 194 4.74 6.57 -30.65
N GLU A 195 5.50 6.17 -29.63
CA GLU A 195 5.71 7.03 -28.47
C GLU A 195 6.57 8.26 -28.87
N PRO A 196 6.23 9.47 -28.40
CA PRO A 196 7.17 10.58 -28.44
C PRO A 196 8.33 10.25 -27.49
N ARG A 197 9.54 10.14 -28.05
CA ARG A 197 10.77 10.08 -27.27
C ARG A 197 10.89 11.37 -26.45
N VAL A 198 10.54 11.32 -25.17
CA VAL A 198 10.98 12.33 -24.22
C VAL A 198 12.45 12.04 -23.93
N ALA A 199 13.32 12.77 -24.62
CA ALA A 199 14.73 12.85 -24.27
C ALA A 199 14.86 13.66 -22.96
N LEU A 200 15.73 13.17 -22.06
CA LEU A 200 16.17 13.88 -20.86
C LEU A 200 16.93 15.17 -21.21
#